data_AF-I8UK43-F1
#
_entry.id   AF-I8UK43-F1
#
_cell.length_a   1.000
_cell.length_b   1.000
_cell.length_c   1.000
_cell.angle_alpha   90.00
_cell.angle_beta   90.00
_cell.angle_gamma   90.00
#
_symmetry.space_group_name_H-M   'P 1'
#
loop_
_entity.id
_entity.type
_entity.pdbx_description
1 polymer ?
#
loop_
_entity_poly.entity_id
_entity_poly.type
_entity_poly.pdbx_seq_one_letter_code
_entity_poly.pdbx_strand_id
1 'polypeptide(L)'
;MPNTFTKIIGYPLFGISLLFVYFLGESLNVASLLLSAIAFMFYIGACYLIWGKKKMKIVFWHRVRIFLCSGLVIPAILGVIAAITYYKDHLHRTSSTIYLDTSINGSVSSNIAGIAYITLLISSCYLMMVGFKKESARKYVFPISLVALLTLLGVGYYTKDDYQAVEKSGLVFSDQGHVKHYPWKDFEQAELLGYIKESRSGRSRTINFEWAFSLQHKNIPEPFTFTFTYSKNSISDSLAIKKEVKQHLALPTHSLTHEDLEYLERPMGDEGVEWKRKFYELFDCAN
;
A
#
# COMPACT_ATOMS: atom_id res chain seq x y z
N MET A 1 -20.62 -9.51 -39.45
CA MET A 1 -19.35 -9.17 -38.77
C MET A 1 -19.49 -7.77 -38.19
N PRO A 2 -18.89 -7.43 -37.03
CA PRO A 2 -18.96 -6.08 -36.48
C PRO A 2 -18.23 -5.10 -37.41
N ASN A 3 -18.92 -4.03 -37.82
CA ASN A 3 -18.41 -3.02 -38.74
C ASN A 3 -17.43 -2.07 -38.03
N THR A 4 -16.57 -1.39 -38.76
CA THR A 4 -15.52 -0.50 -38.20
C THR A 4 -16.10 0.51 -37.21
N PHE A 5 -17.28 1.06 -37.51
CA PHE A 5 -18.03 1.98 -36.65
C PHE A 5 -18.39 1.40 -35.27
N THR A 6 -18.83 0.13 -35.21
CA THR A 6 -19.18 -0.52 -33.93
C THR A 6 -17.95 -0.77 -33.04
N LYS A 7 -16.76 -0.94 -33.64
CA LYS A 7 -15.52 -1.07 -32.87
C LYS A 7 -15.05 0.27 -32.30
N ILE A 8 -15.23 1.37 -33.06
CA ILE A 8 -14.91 2.73 -32.62
C ILE A 8 -15.69 3.12 -31.36
N ILE A 9 -16.94 2.68 -31.22
CA ILE A 9 -17.76 2.93 -30.02
C ILE A 9 -17.46 1.91 -28.90
N GLY A 10 -17.14 0.67 -29.26
CA GLY A 10 -16.88 -0.40 -28.29
C GLY A 10 -15.60 -0.22 -27.47
N TYR A 11 -14.50 0.24 -28.07
CA TYR A 11 -13.23 0.42 -27.33
C TYR A 11 -13.29 1.51 -26.24
N PRO A 12 -13.88 2.70 -26.48
CA PRO A 12 -14.13 3.69 -25.42
C PRO A 12 -15.01 3.16 -24.29
N LEU A 13 -16.09 2.44 -24.61
CA LEU A 13 -16.97 1.80 -23.61
C LEU A 13 -16.21 0.77 -22.76
N PHE A 14 -15.30 0.02 -23.38
CA PHE A 14 -14.40 -0.89 -22.66
C PHE A 14 -13.45 -0.13 -21.73
N GLY A 15 -12.84 0.96 -22.21
CA GLY A 15 -11.99 1.84 -21.40
C GLY A 15 -12.73 2.45 -20.21
N ILE A 16 -13.95 2.94 -20.41
CA ILE A 16 -14.82 3.47 -19.36
C ILE A 16 -15.12 2.38 -18.32
N SER A 17 -15.44 1.15 -18.76
CA SER A 17 -15.69 0.04 -17.82
C SER A 17 -14.48 -0.29 -16.95
N LEU A 18 -13.26 -0.20 -17.50
CA LEU A 18 -12.02 -0.40 -16.74
C LEU A 18 -11.74 0.75 -15.77
N LEU A 19 -12.00 1.99 -16.18
CA LEU A 19 -11.91 3.16 -15.29
C LEU A 19 -12.84 3.02 -14.09
N PHE A 20 -14.08 2.57 -14.29
CA PHE A 20 -14.99 2.32 -13.19
C PHE A 20 -14.48 1.23 -12.23
N VAL A 21 -13.92 0.13 -12.74
CA VAL A 21 -13.28 -0.92 -11.91
C VAL A 21 -12.11 -0.38 -11.10
N TYR A 22 -11.35 0.58 -11.64
CA TYR A 22 -10.27 1.25 -10.93
C TYR A 22 -10.79 2.11 -9.76
N PHE A 23 -11.85 2.90 -9.99
CA PHE A 23 -12.46 3.74 -8.94
C PHE A 23 -13.20 2.96 -7.85
N LEU A 24 -13.44 1.67 -8.04
CA LEU A 24 -14.10 0.80 -7.05
C LEU A 24 -13.19 0.37 -5.90
N GLY A 25 -11.89 0.64 -5.97
CA GLY A 25 -10.90 0.19 -4.99
C GLY A 25 -11.00 0.85 -3.60
N GLU A 26 -11.76 1.94 -3.43
CA GLU A 26 -11.70 2.75 -2.20
C GLU A 26 -12.74 2.38 -1.12
N SER A 27 -13.83 1.69 -1.43
CA SER A 27 -14.75 1.18 -0.38
C SER A 27 -15.75 0.14 -0.90
N LEU A 28 -15.97 -0.95 -0.13
CA LEU A 28 -17.05 -1.93 -0.35
C LEU A 28 -18.36 -1.41 0.26
N ASN A 29 -18.98 -0.41 -0.37
CA ASN A 29 -20.30 0.10 0.00
C ASN A 29 -21.36 -0.21 -1.08
N VAL A 30 -22.65 0.04 -0.79
CA VAL A 30 -23.74 -0.20 -1.75
C VAL A 30 -23.51 0.56 -3.07
N ALA A 31 -22.94 1.76 -3.02
CA ALA A 31 -22.62 2.53 -4.20
C ALA A 31 -21.57 1.82 -5.07
N SER A 32 -20.53 1.22 -4.48
CA SER A 32 -19.52 0.43 -5.18
C SER A 32 -20.11 -0.81 -5.87
N LEU A 33 -21.09 -1.47 -5.26
CA LEU A 33 -21.78 -2.61 -5.89
C LEU A 33 -22.61 -2.16 -7.10
N LEU A 34 -23.30 -1.02 -7.00
CA LEU A 34 -24.05 -0.43 -8.11
C LEU A 34 -23.14 0.03 -9.25
N LEU A 35 -22.02 0.70 -8.92
CA LEU A 35 -20.99 1.09 -9.87
C LEU A 35 -20.36 -0.12 -10.57
N SER A 36 -20.13 -1.22 -9.85
CA SER A 36 -19.66 -2.49 -10.42
C SER A 36 -20.66 -3.08 -11.40
N ALA A 37 -21.95 -3.04 -11.08
CA ALA A 37 -23.01 -3.51 -11.97
C ALA A 37 -23.12 -2.66 -13.24
N ILE A 38 -23.00 -1.33 -13.11
CA ILE A 38 -22.98 -0.40 -14.25
C ILE A 38 -21.76 -0.65 -15.14
N ALA A 39 -20.57 -0.77 -14.54
CA ALA A 39 -19.33 -1.09 -15.25
C ALA A 39 -19.44 -2.42 -16.00
N PHE A 40 -20.09 -3.41 -15.41
CA PHE A 40 -20.34 -4.71 -16.03
C PHE A 40 -21.26 -4.61 -17.25
N MET A 41 -22.33 -3.80 -17.17
CA MET A 41 -23.22 -3.57 -18.30
C MET A 41 -22.47 -2.91 -19.47
N PHE A 42 -21.64 -1.90 -19.19
CA PHE A 42 -20.79 -1.28 -20.20
C PHE A 42 -19.77 -2.24 -20.81
N TYR A 43 -19.16 -3.09 -19.97
CA TYR A 43 -18.22 -4.13 -20.42
C TYR A 43 -18.89 -5.15 -21.36
N ILE A 44 -20.08 -5.66 -21.00
CA ILE A 44 -20.84 -6.58 -21.85
C ILE A 44 -21.24 -5.89 -23.17
N GLY A 45 -21.72 -4.64 -23.10
CA GLY A 45 -22.06 -3.84 -24.27
C GLY A 45 -20.87 -3.64 -25.20
N ALA A 46 -19.71 -3.30 -24.67
CA ALA A 46 -18.46 -3.17 -25.42
C ALA A 46 -18.06 -4.48 -26.09
N CYS A 47 -18.05 -5.59 -25.36
CA CYS A 47 -17.70 -6.88 -25.93
C CYS A 47 -18.70 -7.33 -27.02
N TYR A 48 -19.99 -7.00 -26.87
CA TYR A 48 -21.01 -7.24 -27.89
C TYR A 48 -20.74 -6.44 -29.17
N LEU A 49 -20.40 -5.16 -29.04
CA LEU A 49 -20.09 -4.27 -30.17
C LEU A 49 -18.79 -4.66 -30.90
N ILE A 50 -17.74 -5.05 -30.17
CA ILE A 50 -16.43 -5.37 -30.76
C ILE A 50 -16.41 -6.73 -31.45
N TRP A 51 -17.07 -7.74 -30.88
CA TRP A 51 -16.96 -9.15 -31.32
C TRP A 51 -18.23 -9.72 -31.96
N GLY A 52 -19.38 -9.08 -31.75
CA GLY A 52 -20.67 -9.53 -32.25
C GLY A 52 -21.23 -10.75 -31.52
N LYS A 53 -22.52 -11.02 -31.76
CA LYS A 53 -23.33 -12.02 -31.04
C LYS A 53 -22.78 -13.46 -31.06
N LYS A 54 -22.24 -13.91 -32.20
CA LYS A 54 -21.75 -15.30 -32.36
C LYS A 54 -20.52 -15.59 -31.50
N LYS A 55 -19.50 -14.72 -31.53
CA LYS A 55 -18.31 -14.88 -30.69
C LYS A 55 -18.62 -14.64 -29.22
N MET A 56 -19.47 -13.66 -28.91
CA MET A 56 -19.89 -13.40 -27.53
C MET A 56 -20.51 -14.62 -26.85
N LYS A 57 -21.43 -15.35 -27.50
CA LYS A 57 -22.02 -16.56 -26.90
C LYS A 57 -20.98 -17.60 -26.44
N ILE A 58 -19.84 -17.70 -27.13
CA ILE A 58 -18.80 -18.70 -26.83
C ILE A 58 -17.93 -18.26 -25.65
N VAL A 59 -17.54 -16.98 -25.60
CA VAL A 59 -16.62 -16.45 -24.57
C VAL A 59 -17.31 -15.70 -23.43
N PHE A 60 -18.63 -15.52 -23.47
CA PHE A 60 -19.40 -14.72 -22.51
C PHE A 60 -19.06 -15.10 -21.07
N TRP A 61 -19.23 -16.37 -20.70
CA TRP A 61 -18.99 -16.83 -19.34
C TRP A 61 -17.55 -16.65 -18.87
N HIS A 62 -16.57 -16.83 -19.76
CA HIS A 62 -15.17 -16.60 -19.43
C HIS A 62 -14.89 -15.12 -19.16
N ARG A 63 -15.47 -14.22 -19.95
CA ARG A 63 -15.35 -12.76 -19.80
C ARG A 63 -16.05 -12.25 -18.54
N VAL A 64 -17.24 -12.77 -18.24
CA VAL A 64 -17.94 -12.50 -16.98
C VAL A 64 -17.08 -12.88 -15.77
N ARG A 65 -16.44 -14.05 -15.80
CA ARG A 65 -15.56 -14.50 -14.72
C ARG A 65 -14.32 -13.63 -14.54
N ILE A 66 -13.71 -13.16 -15.64
CA ILE A 66 -12.59 -12.20 -15.59
C ILE A 66 -13.05 -10.90 -14.92
N PHE A 67 -14.17 -10.35 -15.38
CA PHE A 67 -14.72 -9.11 -14.82
C PHE A 67 -15.03 -9.25 -13.33
N LEU A 68 -15.65 -10.35 -12.91
CA LEU A 68 -15.92 -10.60 -11.50
C LEU A 68 -14.62 -10.81 -10.69
N CYS A 69 -13.56 -11.41 -11.25
CA CYS A 69 -12.29 -11.47 -10.53
C CYS A 69 -11.70 -10.08 -10.33
N SER A 70 -11.64 -9.26 -11.39
CA SER A 70 -11.07 -7.91 -11.31
C SER A 70 -11.89 -6.94 -10.48
N GLY A 71 -13.22 -7.06 -10.51
CA GLY A 71 -14.14 -6.11 -9.88
C GLY A 71 -14.61 -6.49 -8.48
N LEU A 72 -14.52 -7.77 -8.09
CA LEU A 72 -14.99 -8.22 -6.77
C LEU A 72 -13.90 -8.94 -5.98
N VAL A 73 -13.27 -9.96 -6.57
CA VAL A 73 -12.31 -10.81 -5.83
C VAL A 73 -11.06 -10.02 -5.43
N ILE A 74 -10.43 -9.34 -6.38
CA ILE A 74 -9.21 -8.55 -6.09
C ILE A 74 -9.52 -7.43 -5.08
N PRO A 75 -10.55 -6.58 -5.27
CA PRO A 75 -10.91 -5.56 -4.28
C PRO A 75 -11.27 -6.13 -2.91
N ALA A 76 -11.95 -7.29 -2.83
CA ALA A 76 -12.28 -7.92 -1.56
C ALA A 76 -11.03 -8.37 -0.79
N ILE A 77 -10.07 -9.01 -1.47
CA ILE A 77 -8.80 -9.43 -0.85
C ILE A 77 -8.02 -8.20 -0.37
N LEU A 78 -7.94 -7.15 -1.19
CA LEU A 78 -7.29 -5.89 -0.83
C LEU A 78 -7.99 -5.23 0.38
N GLY A 79 -9.32 -5.25 0.41
CA GLY A 79 -10.12 -4.74 1.51
C GLY A 79 -9.88 -5.47 2.83
N VAL A 80 -9.70 -6.79 2.80
CA VAL A 80 -9.31 -7.56 4.00
C VAL A 80 -7.95 -7.12 4.53
N ILE A 81 -6.97 -6.92 3.65
CA ILE A 81 -5.63 -6.45 4.05
C ILE A 81 -5.72 -5.04 4.64
N ALA A 82 -6.42 -4.13 3.96
CA ALA A 82 -6.63 -2.76 4.44
C ALA A 82 -7.35 -2.74 5.79
N ALA A 83 -8.30 -3.64 6.03
CA ALA A 83 -8.99 -3.77 7.31
C ALA A 83 -8.05 -4.26 8.42
N ILE A 84 -7.17 -5.22 8.13
CA ILE A 84 -6.15 -5.69 9.09
C ILE A 84 -5.21 -4.54 9.47
N THR A 85 -4.67 -3.82 8.48
CA THR A 85 -3.77 -2.68 8.75
C THR A 85 -4.48 -1.56 9.51
N TYR A 86 -5.70 -1.20 9.09
CA TYR A 86 -6.50 -0.19 9.77
C TYR A 86 -6.80 -0.55 11.23
N TYR A 87 -7.13 -1.82 11.50
CA TYR A 87 -7.37 -2.32 12.84
C TYR A 87 -6.11 -2.22 13.71
N LYS A 88 -4.94 -2.62 13.19
CA LYS A 88 -3.66 -2.47 13.90
C LYS A 88 -3.38 -1.01 14.24
N ASP A 89 -3.57 -0.10 13.28
CA ASP A 89 -3.33 1.34 13.50
C ASP A 89 -4.24 1.91 14.59
N HIS A 90 -5.53 1.53 14.61
CA HIS A 90 -6.48 2.01 15.62
C HIS A 90 -6.23 1.43 17.01
N LEU A 91 -5.69 0.21 17.09
CA LEU A 91 -5.42 -0.45 18.35
C LEU A 91 -4.33 0.28 19.16
N HIS A 92 -3.30 0.79 18.48
CA HIS A 92 -2.10 1.34 19.13
C HIS A 92 -2.02 2.87 19.12
N ARG A 93 -2.91 3.56 18.41
CA ARG A 93 -2.91 5.02 18.35
C ARG A 93 -3.54 5.61 19.61
N THR A 94 -2.73 6.27 20.42
CA THR A 94 -3.16 6.99 21.63
C THR A 94 -3.01 8.50 21.45
N SER A 95 -3.48 9.30 22.42
CA SER A 95 -3.33 10.76 22.40
C SER A 95 -1.88 11.25 22.59
N SER A 96 -0.97 10.37 23.03
CA SER A 96 0.46 10.62 23.14
C SER A 96 1.26 10.18 21.91
N THR A 97 0.65 9.43 20.99
CA THR A 97 1.29 8.92 19.77
C THR A 97 1.40 10.04 18.72
N ILE A 98 2.62 10.29 18.26
CA ILE A 98 2.95 11.32 17.26
C ILE A 98 3.09 10.65 15.89
N TYR A 99 3.77 9.52 15.85
CA TYR A 99 3.92 8.67 14.67
C TYR A 99 3.77 7.21 15.08
N LEU A 100 3.16 6.40 14.21
CA LEU A 100 2.93 4.99 14.41
C LEU A 100 3.26 4.25 13.11
N ASP A 101 4.11 3.25 13.22
CA ASP A 101 4.41 2.29 12.16
C ASP A 101 4.02 0.89 12.62
N THR A 102 2.93 0.36 12.05
CA THR A 102 2.45 -1.01 12.28
C THR A 102 2.91 -1.99 11.20
N SER A 103 3.71 -1.50 10.22
CA SER A 103 4.25 -2.30 9.11
C SER A 103 5.42 -3.19 9.53
N ILE A 104 5.91 -3.00 10.75
CA ILE A 104 6.98 -3.79 11.38
C ILE A 104 6.43 -5.17 11.68
N ASN A 105 6.44 -5.98 10.63
CA ASN A 105 6.38 -7.41 10.72
C ASN A 105 7.84 -7.85 10.53
N GLY A 106 8.40 -8.61 11.47
CA GLY A 106 9.74 -9.19 11.27
C GLY A 106 9.88 -9.79 9.87
N SER A 107 11.07 -9.71 9.25
CA SER A 107 11.29 -10.05 7.83
C SER A 107 10.67 -11.41 7.41
N VAL A 108 10.62 -12.37 8.33
CA VAL A 108 9.97 -13.67 8.11
C VAL A 108 8.44 -13.54 8.00
N SER A 109 7.79 -12.84 8.92
CA SER A 109 6.32 -12.65 8.93
C SER A 109 5.85 -11.86 7.72
N SER A 110 6.58 -10.82 7.30
CA SER A 110 6.26 -10.04 6.09
C SER A 110 6.39 -10.88 4.82
N ASN A 111 7.43 -11.70 4.70
CA ASN A 111 7.61 -12.62 3.57
C ASN A 111 6.51 -13.69 3.52
N ILE A 112 6.14 -14.30 4.65
CA ILE A 112 5.06 -15.28 4.74
C ILE A 112 3.72 -14.65 4.34
N ALA A 113 3.41 -13.46 4.87
CA ALA A 113 2.19 -12.73 4.50
C ALA A 113 2.15 -12.40 3.00
N GLY A 114 3.26 -11.98 2.41
CA GLY A 114 3.38 -11.70 0.97
C GLY A 114 3.13 -12.93 0.11
N ILE A 115 3.74 -14.08 0.45
CA ILE A 115 3.54 -15.34 -0.27
C ILE A 115 2.09 -15.82 -0.13
N ALA A 116 1.52 -15.74 1.08
CA ALA A 116 0.13 -16.09 1.33
C ALA A 116 -0.82 -15.22 0.51
N TYR A 117 -0.59 -13.90 0.47
CA TYR A 117 -1.36 -12.97 -0.35
C TYR A 117 -1.32 -13.31 -1.85
N ILE A 118 -0.12 -13.50 -2.42
CA ILE A 118 0.04 -13.83 -3.83
C ILE A 118 -0.64 -15.17 -4.15
N THR A 119 -0.47 -16.16 -3.27
CA THR A 119 -1.09 -17.48 -3.41
C THR A 119 -2.62 -17.38 -3.35
N LEU A 120 -3.17 -16.60 -2.42
CA LEU A 120 -4.59 -16.35 -2.29
C LEU A 120 -5.16 -15.68 -3.53
N LEU A 121 -4.47 -14.66 -4.07
CA LEU A 121 -4.91 -13.92 -5.25
C LEU A 121 -4.90 -14.81 -6.51
N ILE A 122 -3.82 -15.55 -6.75
CA ILE A 122 -3.70 -16.46 -7.90
C ILE A 122 -4.73 -17.60 -7.80
N SER A 123 -4.84 -18.25 -6.65
CA SER A 123 -5.77 -19.36 -6.44
C SER A 123 -7.22 -18.90 -6.56
N SER A 124 -7.59 -17.74 -6.00
CA SER A 124 -8.94 -17.19 -6.09
C SER A 124 -9.31 -16.81 -7.52
N CYS A 125 -8.42 -16.16 -8.27
CA CYS A 125 -8.69 -15.90 -9.69
C CYS A 125 -8.74 -17.17 -10.53
N TYR A 126 -7.93 -18.19 -10.23
CA TYR A 126 -8.04 -19.49 -10.91
C TYR A 126 -9.40 -20.16 -10.63
N LEU A 127 -9.84 -20.20 -9.36
CA LEU A 127 -11.14 -20.73 -8.96
C LEU A 127 -12.28 -19.99 -9.66
N MET A 128 -12.18 -18.66 -9.78
CA MET A 128 -13.18 -17.85 -10.47
C MET A 128 -13.20 -18.11 -11.98
N MET A 129 -12.04 -18.23 -12.62
CA MET A 129 -11.92 -18.47 -14.07
C MET A 129 -12.36 -19.88 -14.49
N VAL A 130 -11.96 -20.91 -13.76
CA VAL A 130 -12.24 -22.31 -14.09
C VAL A 130 -13.58 -22.75 -13.52
N GLY A 131 -13.97 -22.22 -12.36
CA GLY A 131 -15.15 -22.59 -11.61
C GLY A 131 -14.94 -23.86 -10.78
N PHE A 132 -15.73 -23.99 -9.71
CA PHE A 132 -15.68 -25.11 -8.75
C PHE A 132 -16.09 -26.47 -9.32
N LYS A 133 -16.54 -26.54 -10.57
CA LYS A 133 -16.95 -27.80 -11.21
C LYS A 133 -15.76 -28.70 -11.57
N LYS A 134 -14.57 -28.12 -11.77
CA LYS A 134 -13.38 -28.90 -12.11
C LYS A 134 -12.82 -29.59 -10.87
N GLU A 135 -12.58 -30.88 -10.96
CA GLU A 135 -12.11 -31.68 -9.83
C GLU A 135 -10.77 -31.17 -9.27
N SER A 136 -9.83 -30.77 -10.13
CA SER A 136 -8.54 -30.20 -9.71
C SER A 136 -8.69 -28.88 -8.95
N ALA A 137 -9.69 -28.06 -9.31
CA ALA A 137 -9.98 -26.81 -8.64
C ALA A 137 -10.47 -27.05 -7.20
N ARG A 138 -11.37 -28.03 -7.03
CA ARG A 138 -11.91 -28.40 -5.72
C ARG A 138 -10.92 -29.16 -4.83
N LYS A 139 -10.17 -30.10 -5.38
CA LYS A 139 -9.25 -30.96 -4.60
C LYS A 139 -7.95 -30.26 -4.20
N TYR A 140 -7.45 -29.33 -5.02
CA TYR A 140 -6.14 -28.73 -4.80
C TYR A 140 -6.22 -27.21 -4.61
N VAL A 141 -6.86 -26.50 -5.55
CA VAL A 141 -6.81 -25.03 -5.55
C VAL A 141 -7.63 -24.42 -4.42
N PHE A 142 -8.80 -24.98 -4.09
CA PHE A 142 -9.61 -24.50 -2.98
C PHE A 142 -8.92 -24.68 -1.61
N PRO A 143 -8.39 -25.86 -1.26
CA PRO A 143 -7.60 -26.01 -0.04
C PRO A 143 -6.38 -25.08 0.02
N ILE A 144 -5.66 -24.89 -1.10
CA ILE A 144 -4.54 -23.94 -1.16
C ILE A 144 -5.00 -22.51 -0.87
N SER A 145 -6.11 -22.09 -1.46
CA SER A 145 -6.71 -20.76 -1.23
C SER A 145 -7.11 -20.59 0.24
N LEU A 146 -7.73 -21.61 0.83
CA LEU A 146 -8.12 -21.60 2.24
C LEU A 146 -6.90 -21.52 3.18
N VAL A 147 -5.88 -22.34 2.93
CA VAL A 147 -4.63 -22.32 3.70
C VAL A 147 -3.96 -20.94 3.58
N ALA A 148 -3.90 -20.36 2.39
CA ALA A 148 -3.35 -19.02 2.18
C ALA A 148 -4.13 -17.95 2.96
N LEU A 149 -5.46 -18.01 2.97
CA LEU A 149 -6.30 -17.10 3.75
C LEU A 149 -6.05 -17.26 5.26
N LEU A 150 -6.02 -18.50 5.76
CA LEU A 150 -5.76 -18.79 7.17
C LEU A 150 -4.37 -18.34 7.60
N THR A 151 -3.35 -18.54 6.77
CA THR A 151 -1.99 -18.04 7.02
C THR A 151 -1.98 -16.52 7.10
N LEU A 152 -2.67 -15.82 6.19
CA LEU A 152 -2.71 -14.36 6.20
C LEU A 152 -3.41 -13.80 7.46
N LEU A 153 -4.54 -14.39 7.86
CA LEU A 153 -5.23 -14.05 9.11
C LEU A 153 -4.41 -14.40 10.34
N GLY A 154 -3.74 -15.57 10.33
CA GLY A 154 -2.88 -16.02 11.42
C GLY A 154 -1.67 -15.11 11.63
N VAL A 155 -1.00 -14.71 10.55
CA VAL A 155 0.09 -13.71 10.62
C VAL A 155 -0.43 -12.38 11.12
N GLY A 156 -1.56 -11.89 10.58
CA GLY A 156 -2.16 -10.63 11.04
C GLY A 156 -2.55 -10.65 12.53
N TYR A 157 -2.99 -11.80 13.04
CA TYR A 157 -3.24 -11.98 14.47
C TYR A 157 -1.95 -12.05 15.30
N TYR A 158 -0.95 -12.79 14.82
CA TYR A 158 0.34 -12.94 15.51
C TYR A 158 1.08 -11.62 15.63
N THR A 159 1.07 -10.80 14.58
CA THR A 159 1.76 -9.50 14.55
C THR A 159 0.85 -8.35 14.95
N LYS A 160 -0.35 -8.61 15.49
CA LYS A 160 -1.33 -7.54 15.81
C LYS A 160 -0.76 -6.50 16.78
N ASP A 161 0.12 -6.94 17.68
CA ASP A 161 0.75 -6.13 18.72
C ASP A 161 2.12 -5.62 18.29
N ASP A 162 2.57 -5.90 17.07
CA ASP A 162 3.87 -5.44 16.56
C ASP A 162 3.72 -4.05 15.96
N TYR A 163 4.44 -3.08 16.55
CA TYR A 163 4.46 -1.68 16.12
C TYR A 163 5.69 -0.94 16.64
N GLN A 164 6.03 0.16 15.98
CA GLN A 164 6.95 1.17 16.49
C GLN A 164 6.22 2.50 16.53
N ALA A 165 6.40 3.26 17.60
CA ALA A 165 5.78 4.56 17.75
C ALA A 165 6.79 5.60 18.23
N VAL A 166 6.63 6.81 17.73
CA VAL A 166 7.20 8.01 18.34
C VAL A 166 6.11 8.61 19.21
N GLU A 167 6.38 8.69 20.52
CA GLU A 167 5.47 9.29 21.49
C GLU A 167 6.11 10.50 22.16
N LYS A 168 5.30 11.32 22.82
CA LYS A 168 5.80 12.45 23.64
C LYS A 168 6.78 12.02 24.74
N SER A 169 6.66 10.78 25.21
CA SER A 169 7.48 10.23 26.29
C SER A 169 8.80 9.61 25.79
N GLY A 170 8.92 9.30 24.50
CA GLY A 170 10.05 8.58 23.93
C GLY A 170 9.66 7.72 22.73
N LEU A 171 10.50 6.73 22.42
CA LEU A 171 10.20 5.72 21.41
C LEU A 171 9.61 4.46 22.06
N VAL A 172 8.62 3.88 21.39
CA VAL A 172 8.03 2.60 21.78
C VAL A 172 8.26 1.59 20.67
N PHE A 173 8.73 0.41 21.03
CA PHE A 173 8.87 -0.72 20.13
C PHE A 173 8.16 -1.90 20.75
N SER A 174 7.25 -2.50 20.00
CA SER A 174 6.59 -3.74 20.37
C SER A 174 6.87 -4.78 19.30
N ASP A 175 7.40 -5.91 19.72
CA ASP A 175 7.65 -7.09 18.87
C ASP A 175 7.25 -8.34 19.64
N GLN A 176 6.39 -9.16 19.05
CA GLN A 176 5.86 -10.39 19.63
C GLN A 176 5.18 -10.19 20.99
N GLY A 177 4.52 -9.04 21.17
CA GLY A 177 3.85 -8.66 22.42
C GLY A 177 4.78 -8.16 23.54
N HIS A 178 6.09 -8.07 23.28
CA HIS A 178 7.03 -7.45 24.20
C HIS A 178 7.21 -5.96 23.89
N VAL A 179 6.66 -5.11 24.75
CA VAL A 179 6.78 -3.65 24.63
C VAL A 179 8.05 -3.17 25.33
N LYS A 180 8.91 -2.47 24.59
CA LYS A 180 10.08 -1.75 25.07
C LYS A 180 9.85 -0.25 24.90
N HIS A 181 10.04 0.49 25.99
CA HIS A 181 9.97 1.95 26.01
C HIS A 181 11.39 2.52 26.16
N TYR A 182 11.76 3.44 25.28
CA TYR A 182 13.02 4.18 25.32
C TYR A 182 12.70 5.66 25.52
N PRO A 183 12.82 6.20 26.74
CA PRO A 183 12.49 7.60 26.99
C PRO A 183 13.52 8.54 26.35
N TRP A 184 13.11 9.75 25.97
CA TRP A 184 13.97 10.71 25.27
C TRP A 184 15.30 11.01 25.96
N LYS A 185 15.33 10.96 27.29
CA LYS A 185 16.54 11.15 28.11
C LYS A 185 17.64 10.11 27.86
N ASP A 186 17.31 8.96 27.28
CA ASP A 186 18.25 7.86 27.03
C ASP A 186 18.91 7.96 25.64
N PHE A 187 18.59 9.01 24.88
CA PHE A 187 19.20 9.32 23.60
C PHE A 187 20.30 10.38 23.74
N GLU A 188 21.31 10.29 22.89
CA GLU A 188 22.44 11.25 22.86
C GLU A 188 22.33 12.20 21.67
N GLN A 189 21.89 11.69 20.52
CA GLN A 189 21.91 12.39 19.26
C GLN A 189 20.71 12.00 18.40
N ALA A 190 20.24 12.96 17.62
CA ALA A 190 19.24 12.76 16.59
C ALA A 190 19.73 13.42 15.30
N GLU A 191 19.47 12.81 14.15
CA GLU A 191 19.82 13.40 12.85
C GLU A 191 18.68 13.22 11.86
N LEU A 192 18.49 14.21 10.99
CA LEU A 192 17.62 14.10 9.82
C LEU A 192 18.48 14.01 8.56
N LEU A 193 18.47 12.82 7.94
CA LEU A 193 19.31 12.46 6.81
C LEU A 193 18.45 12.35 5.54
N GLY A 194 18.75 13.14 4.51
CA GLY A 194 18.23 12.94 3.15
C GLY A 194 19.21 12.10 2.33
N TYR A 195 18.72 11.16 1.54
CA TYR A 195 19.57 10.36 0.65
C TYR A 195 18.80 9.80 -0.55
N ILE A 196 19.53 9.60 -1.64
CA ILE A 196 19.01 8.94 -2.84
C ILE A 196 19.17 7.43 -2.67
N LYS A 197 18.05 6.70 -2.75
CA LYS A 197 18.05 5.25 -2.72
C LYS A 197 17.76 4.68 -4.08
N GLU A 198 18.65 3.79 -4.50
CA GLU A 198 18.44 3.02 -5.70
C GLU A 198 17.89 1.64 -5.36
N SER A 199 16.68 1.37 -5.85
CA SER A 199 16.07 0.05 -5.76
C SER A 199 16.15 -0.64 -7.12
N ARG A 200 16.72 -1.84 -7.13
CA ARG A 200 16.80 -2.68 -8.33
C ARG A 200 15.77 -3.79 -8.24
N SER A 201 14.74 -3.71 -9.08
CA SER A 201 13.75 -4.79 -9.24
C SER A 201 13.83 -5.33 -10.67
N GLY A 202 14.51 -6.46 -10.84
CA GLY A 202 14.77 -7.07 -12.14
C GLY A 202 15.60 -6.17 -13.06
N ARG A 203 15.05 -5.79 -14.22
CA ARG A 203 15.71 -4.92 -15.21
C ARG A 203 15.45 -3.44 -15.01
N SER A 204 14.52 -3.08 -14.13
CA SER A 204 14.17 -1.68 -13.85
C SER A 204 15.01 -1.15 -12.70
N ARG A 205 15.58 0.05 -12.87
CA ARG A 205 16.24 0.81 -11.81
C ARG A 205 15.31 1.93 -11.41
N THR A 206 14.88 1.93 -10.16
CA THR A 206 14.09 3.04 -9.61
C THR A 206 14.98 3.79 -8.65
N ILE A 207 15.13 5.09 -8.89
CA ILE A 207 15.92 5.99 -8.06
C ILE A 207 14.92 6.94 -7.41
N ASN A 208 14.86 6.93 -6.09
CA ASN A 208 13.96 7.77 -5.31
C ASN A 208 14.74 8.47 -4.22
N PHE A 209 14.39 9.73 -3.97
CA PHE A 209 14.82 10.42 -2.76
C PHE A 209 14.01 9.90 -1.55
N GLU A 210 14.71 9.50 -0.51
CA GLU A 210 14.16 9.14 0.80
C GLU A 210 14.81 10.01 1.88
N TRP A 211 14.17 10.11 3.04
CA TRP A 211 14.80 10.69 4.21
C TRP A 211 14.55 9.86 5.45
N ALA A 212 15.41 9.98 6.45
CA ALA A 212 15.26 9.25 7.68
C ALA A 212 15.64 10.05 8.93
N PHE A 213 14.90 9.82 10.00
CA PHE A 213 15.32 10.21 11.36
C PHE A 213 16.19 9.09 11.92
N SER A 214 17.43 9.41 12.28
CA SER A 214 18.37 8.51 12.94
C SER A 214 18.52 8.94 14.40
N LEU A 215 18.17 8.08 15.34
CA LEU A 215 18.17 8.36 16.78
C LEU A 215 19.15 7.43 17.50
N GLN A 216 20.24 8.01 18.01
CA GLN A 216 21.29 7.26 18.70
C GLN A 216 20.98 7.16 20.19
N HIS A 217 20.87 5.92 20.68
CA HIS A 217 20.66 5.63 22.09
C HIS A 217 21.99 5.40 22.81
N LYS A 218 22.09 5.83 24.08
CA LYS A 218 23.31 5.77 24.91
C LYS A 218 23.94 4.39 24.99
N ASN A 219 23.09 3.38 25.11
CA ASN A 219 23.49 1.99 25.40
C ASN A 219 23.26 1.02 24.23
N ILE A 220 22.81 1.50 23.07
CA ILE A 220 22.55 0.63 21.90
C ILE A 220 23.42 1.15 20.76
N PRO A 221 24.31 0.31 20.19
CA PRO A 221 25.24 0.76 19.17
C PRO A 221 24.54 1.15 17.86
N GLU A 222 23.45 0.47 17.52
CA GLU A 222 22.70 0.73 16.30
C GLU A 222 21.65 1.83 16.51
N PRO A 223 21.57 2.83 15.62
CA PRO A 223 20.58 3.89 15.71
C PRO A 223 19.19 3.37 15.34
N PHE A 224 18.18 3.92 16.01
CA PHE A 224 16.80 3.72 15.60
C PHE A 224 16.49 4.60 14.40
N THR A 225 16.12 3.98 13.29
CA THR A 225 15.91 4.67 12.00
C THR A 225 14.45 4.63 11.59
N PHE A 226 13.91 5.78 11.16
CA PHE A 226 12.57 5.91 10.59
C PHE A 226 12.68 6.51 9.18
N THR A 227 12.33 5.75 8.15
CA THR A 227 12.49 6.17 6.75
C THR A 227 11.16 6.61 6.13
N PHE A 228 11.23 7.66 5.32
CA PHE A 228 10.11 8.30 4.69
C PHE A 228 10.39 8.56 3.21
N THR A 229 9.32 8.62 2.43
CA THR A 229 9.32 8.99 1.00
C THR A 229 8.45 10.21 0.78
N TYR A 230 8.58 10.88 -0.37
CA TYR A 230 7.79 12.07 -0.67
C TYR A 230 6.29 11.73 -0.78
N SER A 231 5.54 12.12 0.26
CA SER A 231 4.07 12.06 0.27
C SER A 231 3.53 13.04 1.31
N LYS A 232 2.28 13.48 1.11
CA LYS A 232 1.52 14.33 2.04
C LYS A 232 1.57 13.85 3.51
N ASN A 233 1.35 12.56 3.74
CA ASN A 233 1.36 11.96 5.08
C ASN A 233 2.78 11.91 5.64
N SER A 234 3.75 11.46 4.84
CA SER A 234 5.16 11.40 5.23
C SER A 234 5.69 12.76 5.68
N ILE A 235 5.37 13.83 4.95
CA ILE A 235 5.81 15.20 5.28
C ILE A 235 5.17 15.67 6.59
N SER A 236 3.86 15.45 6.75
CA SER A 236 3.15 15.81 7.98
C SER A 236 3.68 15.08 9.21
N ASP A 237 3.86 13.77 9.10
CA ASP A 237 4.39 12.93 10.19
C ASP A 237 5.84 13.30 10.50
N SER A 238 6.67 13.54 9.49
CA SER A 238 8.06 13.96 9.66
C SER A 238 8.16 15.32 10.35
N LEU A 239 7.31 16.29 10.01
CA LEU A 239 7.27 17.58 10.70
C LEU A 239 6.85 17.44 12.16
N ALA A 240 5.89 16.55 12.45
CA ALA A 240 5.46 16.26 13.82
C ALA A 240 6.59 15.61 14.64
N ILE A 241 7.31 14.63 14.07
CA ILE A 241 8.48 14.00 14.68
C ILE A 241 9.58 15.05 14.90
N LYS A 242 9.92 15.84 13.88
CA LYS A 242 10.93 16.91 13.96
C LYS A 242 10.64 17.87 15.10
N LYS A 243 9.38 18.29 15.26
CA LYS A 243 8.95 19.18 16.35
C LYS A 243 9.10 18.53 17.72
N GLU A 244 8.79 17.24 17.86
CA GLU A 244 8.95 16.55 19.13
C GLU A 244 10.42 16.35 19.47
N VAL A 245 11.21 15.81 18.55
CA VAL A 245 12.63 15.52 18.78
C VAL A 245 13.40 16.79 19.13
N LYS A 246 13.16 17.92 18.44
CA LYS A 246 13.80 19.22 18.75
C LYS A 246 13.50 19.75 20.16
N GLN A 247 12.47 19.26 20.86
CA GLN A 247 12.22 19.65 22.26
C GLN A 247 13.18 18.98 23.24
N HIS A 248 13.77 17.83 22.87
CA HIS A 248 14.56 17.00 23.77
C HIS A 248 16.01 16.82 23.32
N LEU A 249 16.27 16.89 22.01
CA LEU A 249 17.56 16.62 21.39
C LEU A 249 17.88 17.67 20.32
N ALA A 250 19.18 17.95 20.14
CA ALA A 250 19.63 18.66 18.94
C ALA A 250 19.38 17.77 17.72
N LEU A 251 18.81 18.36 16.66
CA LEU A 251 18.49 17.67 15.41
C LEU A 251 19.18 18.41 14.25
N PRO A 252 20.48 18.18 14.01
CA PRO A 252 21.11 18.56 12.75
C PRO A 252 20.33 17.99 11.56
N THR A 253 20.14 18.85 10.56
CA THR A 253 19.48 18.53 9.31
C THR A 253 20.51 18.61 8.20
N HIS A 254 20.64 17.55 7.40
CA HIS A 254 21.51 17.61 6.22
C HIS A 254 20.88 18.49 5.14
N SER A 255 21.64 19.48 4.68
CA SER A 255 21.22 20.33 3.57
C SER A 255 21.03 19.49 2.31
N LEU A 256 19.91 19.73 1.61
CA LEU A 256 19.63 19.10 0.32
C LEU A 256 20.65 19.55 -0.73
N THR A 257 21.21 18.61 -1.47
CA THR A 257 22.08 18.91 -2.61
C THR A 257 21.26 19.24 -3.86
N HIS A 258 21.90 19.80 -4.88
CA HIS A 258 21.25 20.00 -6.19
C HIS A 258 20.78 18.67 -6.80
N GLU A 259 21.54 17.60 -6.60
CA GLU A 259 21.18 16.26 -7.07
C GLU A 259 19.91 15.75 -6.38
N ASP A 260 19.81 15.91 -5.06
CA ASP A 260 18.60 15.53 -4.31
C ASP A 260 17.35 16.23 -4.82
N LEU A 261 17.47 17.53 -5.12
CA LEU A 261 16.36 18.35 -5.64
C LEU A 261 15.89 17.86 -7.01
N GLU A 262 16.81 17.44 -7.89
CA GLU A 262 16.49 16.93 -9.23
C GLU A 262 15.62 15.65 -9.15
N TYR A 263 15.90 14.76 -8.20
CA TYR A 263 15.07 13.56 -7.95
C TYR A 263 13.73 13.87 -7.28
N LEU A 264 13.58 15.06 -6.70
CA LEU A 264 12.35 15.54 -6.07
C LEU A 264 11.44 16.33 -7.01
N GLU A 265 11.95 16.85 -8.13
CA GLU A 265 11.17 17.70 -9.05
C GLU A 265 9.90 17.02 -9.57
N ARG A 266 9.99 15.75 -9.95
CA ARG A 266 8.84 14.98 -10.45
C ARG A 266 7.77 14.77 -9.37
N PRO A 267 8.06 14.16 -8.20
CA PRO A 267 7.05 13.96 -7.16
C PRO A 267 6.52 15.27 -6.58
N MET A 268 7.37 16.32 -6.48
CA MET A 268 6.91 17.65 -6.11
C MET A 268 5.97 18.24 -7.16
N GLY A 269 6.29 18.11 -8.46
CA GLY A 269 5.52 18.67 -9.56
C GLY A 269 4.02 18.39 -9.49
N ASP A 270 3.67 17.17 -9.05
CA ASP A 270 2.29 16.69 -8.96
C ASP A 270 1.58 17.09 -7.66
N GLU A 271 2.32 17.44 -6.60
CA GLU A 271 1.77 17.84 -5.31
C GLU A 271 1.71 19.38 -5.16
N GLY A 272 0.58 19.88 -4.63
CA GLY A 272 0.31 21.32 -4.53
C GLY A 272 1.38 22.12 -3.76
N VAL A 273 1.49 23.42 -4.09
CA VAL A 273 2.49 24.38 -3.58
C VAL A 273 2.72 24.32 -2.06
N GLU A 274 1.66 24.02 -1.29
CA GLU A 274 1.72 23.88 0.17
C GLU A 274 2.70 22.79 0.65
N TRP A 275 2.71 21.63 -0.01
CA TRP A 275 3.50 20.46 0.41
C TRP A 275 4.97 20.59 0.07
N LYS A 276 5.27 21.29 -1.03
CA LYS A 276 6.63 21.72 -1.35
C LYS A 276 7.20 22.60 -0.24
N ARG A 277 6.44 23.61 0.18
CA ARG A 277 6.86 24.50 1.28
C ARG A 277 7.08 23.73 2.58
N LYS A 278 6.14 22.85 2.96
CA LYS A 278 6.27 22.01 4.16
C LYS A 278 7.47 21.06 4.10
N PHE A 279 7.80 20.56 2.91
CA PHE A 279 9.01 19.77 2.70
C PHE A 279 10.28 20.61 2.88
N TYR A 280 10.34 21.82 2.32
CA TYR A 280 11.50 22.70 2.55
C TYR A 280 11.63 23.10 4.03
N GLU A 281 10.51 23.30 4.74
CA GLU A 281 10.48 23.50 6.19
C GLU A 281 11.04 22.28 6.95
N LEU A 282 10.80 21.06 6.47
CA LEU A 282 11.37 19.85 7.05
C LEU A 282 12.90 19.85 6.95
N PHE A 283 13.48 20.38 5.88
CA PHE A 283 14.93 20.45 5.68
C PHE A 283 15.58 21.77 6.12
N ASP A 284 14.82 22.67 6.75
CA ASP A 284 15.26 24.02 7.13
C ASP A 284 15.83 24.81 5.91
N CYS A 285 15.35 24.53 4.70
CA CYS A 285 15.73 25.24 3.48
C CYS A 285 14.94 26.55 3.35
N ALA A 286 15.61 27.63 2.92
CA ALA A 286 14.91 28.85 2.52
C ALA A 286 14.18 28.63 1.18
N ASN A 287 12.89 28.98 1.13
CA ASN A 287 12.08 29.00 -0.10
C ASN A 287 12.61 30.00 -1.12
#